data_AF-A0A2H5N0N5-F1
#
_entry.id   AF-A0A2H5N0N5-F1
#
_cell.length_a   1.000
_cell.length_b   1.000
_cell.length_c   1.000
_cell.angle_alpha   90.00
_cell.angle_beta   90.00
_cell.angle_gamma   90.00
#
_symmetry.space_group_name_H-M   'P 1'
#
loop_
_entity.id
_entity.type
_entity.pdbx_description
1 polymer ?
#
loop_
_entity_poly.entity_id
_entity_poly.type
_entity_poly.pdbx_seq_one_letter_code
_entity_poly.pdbx_strand_id
1 'polypeptide(L)'
;AAEGARIAGASRIIGVDLNSSRFEEAKKFGATEFVNPKDYNKPVQEVIAEMTNGGVDRSVECTGHIDAMISAFECVHDGWGVAVLVGVPHKDAVFKTHPMNLLNERTLKGTFFGNYKPRSDLPSVVEKYMSKVIAEMTNGGVDRSVECTGHIDAMISAFECVHDGWGVAVLVGVPHKDAVFKTHPMNLLNERTLKGTFFGNYKPRSDLPSVVEKYMSKELEVEKFITHTVPFSEINKAFEYMLRGEGLRCIIRMEE
;
A
#
# COMPACT_ATOMS: atom_id res chain seq x y z
N ALA A 1 -0.51 -7.08 -12.26
CA ALA A 1 0.56 -7.85 -12.92
C ALA A 1 1.59 -6.92 -13.58
N ALA A 2 1.21 -6.12 -14.58
CA ALA A 2 2.12 -5.20 -15.29
C ALA A 2 2.92 -4.27 -14.36
N GLU A 3 2.24 -3.56 -13.45
CA GLU A 3 2.90 -2.65 -12.50
C GLU A 3 3.89 -3.38 -11.57
N GLY A 4 3.53 -4.60 -11.15
CA GLY A 4 4.41 -5.45 -10.35
C GLY A 4 5.66 -5.89 -11.12
N ALA A 5 5.52 -6.23 -12.41
CA ALA A 5 6.64 -6.55 -13.28
C ALA A 5 7.56 -5.34 -13.52
N ARG A 6 6.97 -4.14 -13.72
CA ARG A 6 7.71 -2.88 -13.86
C ARG A 6 8.54 -2.57 -12.61
N ILE A 7 7.93 -2.67 -11.43
CA ILE A 7 8.62 -2.45 -10.14
C ILE A 7 9.73 -3.49 -9.93
N ALA A 8 9.53 -4.73 -10.38
CA ALA A 8 10.54 -5.79 -10.31
C ALA A 8 11.68 -5.64 -11.35
N GLY A 9 11.66 -4.60 -12.20
CA GLY A 9 12.71 -4.32 -13.18
C GLY A 9 12.58 -5.10 -14.50
N ALA A 10 11.38 -5.57 -14.86
CA ALA A 10 11.16 -6.20 -16.16
C ALA A 10 11.42 -5.22 -17.31
N SER A 11 12.20 -5.65 -18.31
CA SER A 11 12.62 -4.82 -19.46
C SER A 11 11.55 -4.69 -20.54
N ARG A 12 10.84 -5.78 -20.84
CA ARG A 12 9.73 -5.84 -21.80
C ARG A 12 8.48 -6.35 -21.10
N ILE A 13 7.39 -5.61 -21.18
CA ILE A 13 6.10 -5.95 -20.57
C ILE A 13 5.05 -5.93 -21.67
N ILE A 14 4.70 -7.14 -22.14
CA ILE A 14 3.78 -7.34 -23.26
C ILE A 14 2.36 -7.56 -22.73
N GLY A 15 1.46 -6.61 -23.00
CA GLY A 15 0.04 -6.77 -22.72
C GLY A 15 -0.65 -7.60 -23.81
N VAL A 16 -1.50 -8.56 -23.43
CA VAL A 16 -2.28 -9.35 -24.39
C VAL A 16 -3.76 -9.19 -24.06
N ASP A 17 -4.52 -8.60 -24.98
CA ASP A 17 -5.97 -8.40 -24.81
C ASP A 17 -6.69 -8.37 -26.16
N LEU A 18 -7.93 -8.84 -26.20
CA LEU A 18 -8.78 -8.78 -27.40
C LEU A 18 -9.26 -7.37 -27.73
N ASN A 19 -9.19 -6.45 -26.77
CA ASN A 19 -9.53 -5.05 -26.93
C ASN A 19 -8.28 -4.17 -26.97
N SER A 20 -7.89 -3.75 -28.17
CA SER A 20 -6.72 -2.89 -28.39
C SER A 20 -6.80 -1.53 -27.68
N SER A 21 -8.01 -1.04 -27.34
CA SER A 21 -8.15 0.23 -26.60
C SER A 21 -7.61 0.15 -25.17
N ARG A 22 -7.45 -1.06 -24.60
CA ARG A 22 -6.91 -1.26 -23.25
C ARG A 22 -5.41 -1.00 -23.18
N PHE A 23 -4.70 -0.93 -24.31
CA PHE A 23 -3.26 -0.70 -24.30
C PHE A 23 -2.90 0.66 -23.71
N GLU A 24 -3.65 1.72 -24.05
CA GLU A 24 -3.39 3.06 -23.52
C GLU A 24 -3.51 3.11 -21.99
N GLU A 25 -4.44 2.35 -21.43
CA GLU A 25 -4.56 2.22 -19.98
C GLU A 25 -3.41 1.37 -19.41
N ALA A 26 -3.06 0.26 -20.07
CA ALA A 26 -2.00 -0.63 -19.63
C ALA A 26 -0.61 0.04 -19.59
N LYS A 27 -0.34 1.00 -20.49
CA LYS A 27 0.90 1.81 -20.49
C LYS A 27 1.11 2.56 -19.18
N LYS A 28 0.04 3.06 -18.56
CA LYS A 28 0.10 3.75 -17.25
C LYS A 28 0.61 2.84 -16.13
N PHE A 29 0.46 1.52 -16.29
CA PHE A 29 0.92 0.49 -15.36
C PHE A 29 2.21 -0.21 -15.83
N GLY A 30 2.91 0.35 -16.82
CA GLY A 30 4.22 -0.14 -17.27
C GLY A 30 4.23 -1.08 -18.47
N ALA A 31 3.09 -1.37 -19.10
CA ALA A 31 3.13 -2.15 -20.34
C ALA A 31 3.91 -1.40 -21.42
N THR A 32 4.87 -2.06 -22.06
CA THR A 32 5.74 -1.49 -23.10
C THR A 32 5.26 -1.87 -24.50
N GLU A 33 4.61 -3.02 -24.63
CA GLU A 33 4.17 -3.61 -25.89
C GLU A 33 2.77 -4.19 -25.75
N PHE A 34 2.10 -4.42 -26.88
CA PHE A 34 0.75 -4.97 -26.90
C PHE A 34 0.52 -5.93 -28.05
N VAL A 35 -0.24 -6.98 -27.80
CA VAL A 35 -0.65 -7.99 -28.79
C VAL A 35 -2.15 -8.19 -28.68
N ASN A 36 -2.88 -7.92 -29.76
CA ASN A 36 -4.24 -8.40 -29.91
C ASN A 36 -4.22 -9.74 -30.67
N PRO A 37 -4.68 -10.85 -30.07
CA PRO A 37 -4.75 -12.14 -30.77
C PRO A 37 -5.53 -12.10 -32.09
N LYS A 38 -6.48 -11.17 -32.26
CA LYS A 38 -7.28 -11.02 -33.49
C LYS A 38 -6.50 -10.46 -34.69
N ASP A 39 -5.35 -9.84 -34.44
CA ASP A 39 -4.54 -9.21 -35.49
C ASP A 39 -3.62 -10.24 -36.18
N TYR A 40 -3.66 -11.51 -35.76
CA TYR A 40 -2.78 -12.57 -36.24
C TYR A 40 -3.57 -13.81 -36.66
N ASN A 41 -3.08 -14.50 -37.69
CA ASN A 41 -3.66 -15.77 -38.18
C ASN A 41 -3.08 -17.01 -37.49
N LYS A 42 -2.20 -16.83 -36.50
CA LYS A 42 -1.51 -17.89 -35.77
C LYS A 42 -1.73 -17.76 -34.26
N PRO A 43 -1.55 -18.85 -33.48
CA PRO A 43 -1.74 -18.81 -32.04
C PRO A 43 -0.89 -17.73 -31.37
N VAL A 44 -1.46 -17.04 -30.39
CA VAL A 44 -0.80 -15.90 -29.74
C VAL A 44 0.52 -16.29 -29.07
N GLN A 45 0.65 -17.53 -28.59
CA GLN A 45 1.91 -18.03 -28.03
C GLN A 45 3.05 -18.09 -29.05
N GLU A 46 2.77 -18.38 -30.32
CA GLU A 46 3.76 -18.38 -31.39
C GLU A 46 4.16 -16.94 -31.76
N VAL A 47 3.18 -16.03 -31.82
CA VAL A 47 3.43 -14.60 -32.04
C VAL A 47 4.38 -14.07 -30.96
N ILE A 48 4.11 -14.38 -29.70
CA ILE A 48 4.94 -13.97 -28.56
C ILE A 48 6.33 -14.60 -28.67
N ALA A 49 6.42 -15.90 -28.94
CA ALA A 49 7.71 -16.58 -29.04
C ALA A 49 8.60 -15.99 -30.15
N GLU A 50 8.03 -15.65 -31.30
CA GLU A 50 8.77 -15.01 -32.39
C GLU A 50 9.26 -13.60 -32.04
N MET A 51 8.41 -12.78 -31.41
CA MET A 51 8.80 -11.40 -31.05
C MET A 51 9.77 -11.32 -29.86
N THR A 52 9.94 -12.41 -29.10
CA THR A 52 10.86 -12.49 -27.97
C THR A 52 12.00 -13.48 -28.16
N ASN A 53 12.20 -14.00 -29.39
CA ASN A 53 13.26 -14.94 -29.74
C ASN A 53 13.26 -16.23 -28.89
N GLY A 54 12.09 -16.81 -28.64
CA GLY A 54 11.95 -18.12 -27.97
C GLY A 54 10.92 -18.19 -26.85
N GLY A 55 10.21 -17.09 -26.56
CA GLY A 55 9.22 -17.01 -25.49
C GLY A 55 9.60 -16.00 -24.40
N VAL A 56 8.68 -15.72 -23.48
CA VAL A 56 8.90 -14.78 -22.38
C VAL A 56 9.48 -15.49 -21.16
N ASP A 57 10.30 -14.79 -20.37
CA ASP A 57 10.81 -15.34 -19.11
C ASP A 57 9.67 -15.63 -18.13
N ARG A 58 8.66 -14.76 -18.10
CA ARG A 58 7.52 -14.82 -17.20
C ARG A 58 6.23 -14.49 -17.95
N SER A 59 5.20 -15.31 -17.75
CA SER A 59 3.83 -14.99 -18.19
C SER A 59 2.88 -15.01 -16.99
N VAL A 60 1.84 -14.17 -17.04
CA VAL A 60 0.84 -14.08 -15.98
C VAL A 60 -0.55 -14.03 -16.60
N GLU A 61 -1.32 -15.10 -16.42
CA GLU A 61 -2.69 -15.20 -16.94
C GLU A 61 -3.69 -14.60 -15.94
N CYS A 62 -4.53 -13.66 -16.39
CA CYS A 62 -5.39 -12.85 -15.51
C CYS A 62 -6.88 -12.87 -15.90
N THR A 63 -7.30 -13.70 -16.85
CA THR A 63 -8.68 -13.73 -17.40
C THR A 63 -9.48 -14.93 -16.90
N GLY A 64 -8.82 -16.07 -16.64
CA GLY A 64 -9.49 -17.32 -16.31
C GLY A 64 -9.91 -18.14 -17.54
N HIS A 65 -9.68 -17.64 -18.76
CA HIS A 65 -10.07 -18.35 -19.98
C HIS A 65 -9.08 -19.47 -20.28
N ILE A 66 -9.58 -20.68 -20.56
CA ILE A 66 -8.72 -21.86 -20.67
C ILE A 66 -7.69 -21.77 -21.80
N ASP A 67 -8.09 -21.23 -22.95
CA ASP A 67 -7.15 -21.03 -24.07
C ASP A 67 -6.08 -19.98 -23.73
N ALA A 68 -6.44 -18.94 -22.96
CA ALA A 68 -5.46 -17.93 -22.52
C ALA A 68 -4.48 -18.51 -21.49
N MET A 69 -4.95 -19.41 -20.62
CA MET A 69 -4.08 -20.16 -19.70
C MET A 69 -3.08 -21.04 -20.45
N ILE A 70 -3.55 -21.78 -21.46
CA ILE A 70 -2.68 -22.63 -22.27
C ILE A 70 -1.68 -21.77 -23.04
N SER A 71 -2.13 -20.72 -23.73
CA SER A 71 -1.23 -19.80 -24.43
C SER A 71 -0.23 -19.12 -23.49
N ALA A 72 -0.62 -18.76 -22.26
CA ALA A 72 0.29 -18.19 -21.28
C ALA A 72 1.39 -19.20 -20.87
N PHE A 73 1.06 -20.48 -20.71
CA PHE A 73 2.08 -21.51 -20.46
C PHE A 73 2.94 -21.79 -21.69
N GLU A 74 2.33 -21.79 -22.87
CA GLU A 74 3.01 -22.15 -24.10
C GLU A 74 3.86 -21.02 -24.71
N CYS A 75 3.71 -19.79 -24.23
CA CYS A 75 4.51 -18.66 -24.67
C CYS A 75 5.77 -18.40 -23.83
N VAL A 76 5.99 -19.14 -22.74
CA VAL A 76 7.19 -18.96 -21.91
C VAL A 76 8.40 -19.67 -22.51
N HIS A 77 9.59 -19.13 -22.23
CA HIS A 77 10.84 -19.61 -22.78
C HIS A 77 11.19 -21.02 -22.30
N ASP A 78 11.75 -21.85 -23.19
CA ASP A 78 12.30 -23.16 -22.83
C ASP A 78 13.49 -23.01 -21.86
N GLY A 79 13.67 -23.93 -20.91
CA GLY A 79 14.74 -23.90 -19.92
C GLY A 79 14.37 -23.19 -18.61
N TRP A 80 13.83 -21.95 -18.68
CA TRP A 80 13.66 -21.12 -17.47
C TRP A 80 12.34 -20.34 -17.40
N GLY A 81 11.46 -20.50 -18.38
CA GLY A 81 10.18 -19.83 -18.46
C GLY A 81 9.24 -20.24 -17.33
N VAL A 82 8.56 -19.27 -16.72
CA VAL A 82 7.57 -19.52 -15.66
C VAL A 82 6.24 -18.87 -16.00
N ALA A 83 5.19 -19.67 -16.09
CA ALA A 83 3.83 -19.22 -16.25
C ALA A 83 3.07 -19.23 -14.93
N VAL A 84 2.42 -18.12 -14.60
CA VAL A 84 1.62 -17.96 -13.39
C VAL A 84 0.15 -17.77 -13.75
N LEU A 85 -0.70 -18.72 -13.35
CA LEU A 85 -2.15 -18.64 -13.56
C LEU A 85 -2.80 -17.98 -12.35
N VAL A 86 -3.44 -16.83 -12.57
CA VAL A 86 -4.18 -16.05 -11.55
C VAL A 86 -5.68 -16.11 -11.79
N GLY A 87 -6.10 -16.09 -13.06
CA GLY A 87 -7.50 -16.16 -13.43
C GLY A 87 -8.18 -17.44 -12.94
N VAL A 88 -9.46 -17.35 -12.60
CA VAL A 88 -10.25 -18.50 -12.11
C VAL A 88 -10.99 -19.13 -13.30
N PRO A 89 -10.72 -20.40 -13.64
CA PRO A 89 -11.39 -21.06 -14.76
C PRO A 89 -12.81 -21.50 -14.40
N HIS A 90 -13.62 -21.76 -15.42
CA HIS A 90 -14.92 -22.44 -15.25
C HIS A 90 -14.71 -23.85 -14.67
N LYS A 91 -15.68 -24.36 -13.88
CA LYS A 91 -15.52 -25.63 -13.14
C LYS A 91 -15.14 -26.83 -14.02
N ASP A 92 -15.62 -26.83 -15.26
CA ASP A 92 -15.47 -27.93 -16.22
C ASP A 92 -14.30 -27.70 -17.21
N ALA A 93 -13.50 -26.65 -17.00
CA ALA A 93 -12.37 -26.35 -17.88
C ALA A 93 -11.27 -27.41 -17.77
N VAL A 94 -10.68 -27.79 -18.90
CA VAL A 94 -9.60 -28.77 -18.96
C VAL A 94 -8.36 -28.13 -19.56
N PHE A 95 -7.30 -28.02 -18.77
CA PHE A 95 -6.00 -27.56 -19.24
C PHE A 95 -5.25 -28.72 -19.91
N LYS A 96 -4.92 -28.57 -21.19
CA LYS A 96 -4.17 -29.57 -21.97
C LYS A 96 -2.99 -28.90 -22.63
N THR A 97 -1.83 -29.52 -22.54
CA THR A 97 -0.61 -29.07 -23.19
C THR A 97 0.25 -30.27 -23.56
N HIS A 98 1.20 -30.09 -24.48
CA HIS A 98 2.07 -31.18 -24.90
C HIS A 98 3.08 -31.53 -23.79
N PRO A 99 3.34 -32.82 -23.48
CA PRO A 99 4.28 -33.21 -22.41
C PRO A 99 5.70 -32.65 -22.58
N MET A 100 6.14 -32.43 -23.82
CA MET A 100 7.44 -31.79 -24.08
C MET A 100 7.56 -30.39 -23.48
N ASN A 101 6.47 -29.66 -23.28
CA ASN A 101 6.52 -28.33 -22.68
C ASN A 101 7.04 -28.39 -21.23
N LEU A 102 6.75 -29.48 -20.51
CA LEU A 102 7.32 -29.71 -19.17
C LEU A 102 8.75 -30.24 -19.23
N LEU A 103 9.05 -31.11 -20.21
CA LEU A 103 10.41 -31.66 -20.40
C LEU A 103 11.41 -30.61 -20.91
N ASN A 104 10.92 -29.55 -21.57
CA ASN A 104 11.69 -28.36 -21.91
C ASN A 104 11.82 -27.39 -20.72
N GLU A 105 11.64 -27.87 -19.49
CA GLU A 105 11.89 -27.16 -18.23
C GLU A 105 11.04 -25.88 -18.03
N ARG A 106 9.88 -25.78 -18.69
CA ARG A 106 8.92 -24.72 -18.38
C ARG A 106 8.23 -25.02 -17.06
N THR A 107 8.05 -23.98 -16.25
CA THR A 107 7.37 -24.08 -14.96
C THR A 107 5.95 -23.52 -15.05
N LEU A 108 4.96 -24.29 -14.62
CA LEU A 108 3.58 -23.83 -14.44
C LEU A 108 3.26 -23.67 -12.96
N LYS A 109 2.74 -22.51 -12.56
CA LYS A 109 2.37 -22.21 -11.17
C LYS A 109 0.97 -21.60 -11.08
N GLY A 110 0.13 -22.12 -10.21
CA GLY A 110 -1.13 -21.47 -9.83
C GLY A 110 -0.94 -20.49 -8.67
N THR A 111 -1.81 -19.49 -8.57
CA THR A 111 -1.87 -18.62 -7.39
C THR A 111 -3.28 -18.09 -7.14
N PHE A 112 -3.68 -18.03 -5.86
CA PHE A 112 -4.99 -17.48 -5.45
C PHE A 112 -4.86 -16.07 -4.83
N PHE A 113 -3.70 -15.74 -4.24
CA PHE A 113 -3.40 -14.44 -3.62
C PHE A 113 -1.95 -13.97 -3.89
N GLY A 114 -1.39 -14.26 -5.06
CA GLY A 114 0.04 -13.96 -5.32
C GLY A 114 1.02 -14.75 -4.43
N ASN A 115 0.56 -15.85 -3.80
CA ASN A 115 1.24 -16.57 -2.71
C ASN A 115 1.51 -15.74 -1.46
N TYR A 116 0.78 -14.64 -1.26
CA TYR A 116 0.82 -13.88 -0.02
C TYR A 116 0.23 -14.70 1.12
N LYS A 117 0.83 -14.58 2.31
CA LYS A 117 0.23 -14.93 3.59
C LYS A 117 -0.57 -13.73 4.06
N PRO A 118 -1.91 -13.71 3.95
CA PRO A 118 -2.69 -12.47 4.10
C PRO A 118 -2.46 -11.75 5.42
N ARG A 119 -2.30 -12.50 6.52
CA ARG A 119 -2.08 -11.91 7.86
C ARG A 119 -0.73 -11.23 8.05
N SER A 120 0.33 -11.72 7.41
CA SER A 120 1.68 -11.15 7.56
C SER A 120 2.04 -10.19 6.43
N ASP A 121 1.54 -10.45 5.23
CA ASP A 121 2.08 -9.82 4.04
C ASP A 121 1.19 -8.66 3.55
N LEU A 122 -0.13 -8.68 3.78
CA LEU A 122 -1.01 -7.56 3.40
C LEU A 122 -0.71 -6.25 4.14
N PRO A 123 -0.44 -6.22 5.46
CA PRO A 123 -0.09 -4.98 6.15
C PRO A 123 1.09 -4.26 5.49
N SER A 124 2.13 -5.00 5.08
CA SER A 124 3.31 -4.43 4.42
C SER A 124 3.03 -3.84 3.04
N VAL A 125 2.05 -4.39 2.31
CA VAL A 125 1.64 -3.85 1.00
C VAL A 125 0.82 -2.58 1.17
N VAL A 126 -0.07 -2.56 2.15
CA VAL A 126 -0.86 -1.37 2.50
C VAL A 126 0.06 -0.24 2.96
N GLU A 127 1.04 -0.54 3.82
CA GLU A 127 2.03 0.42 4.30
C GLU A 127 2.83 1.03 3.14
N LYS A 128 3.36 0.17 2.23
CA LYS A 128 4.06 0.65 1.02
C LYS A 128 3.18 1.51 0.12
N TYR A 129 1.91 1.15 -0.04
CA TYR A 129 0.96 1.92 -0.84
C TYR A 129 0.68 3.28 -0.20
N MET A 130 0.42 3.33 1.11
CA MET A 130 0.14 4.57 1.84
C MET A 130 1.32 5.53 1.82
N SER A 131 2.54 5.04 2.08
CA SER A 131 3.76 5.88 2.02
C SER A 131 4.02 6.41 0.61
N LYS A 132 3.78 5.59 -0.43
CA LYS A 132 3.94 6.00 -1.83
C LYS A 132 2.88 7.02 -2.25
N VAL A 133 1.63 6.84 -1.84
CA VAL A 133 0.53 7.79 -2.12
C VAL A 133 0.82 9.14 -1.49
N ILE A 134 1.28 9.18 -0.24
CA ILE A 134 1.65 10.46 0.40
C ILE A 134 2.78 11.11 -0.41
N ALA A 135 3.85 10.38 -0.74
CA ALA A 135 4.94 10.92 -1.53
C ALA A 135 4.50 11.43 -2.91
N GLU A 136 3.60 10.72 -3.61
CA GLU A 136 3.07 11.16 -4.90
C GLU A 136 2.17 12.41 -4.77
N MET A 137 1.32 12.47 -3.74
CA MET A 137 0.43 13.61 -3.48
C MET A 137 1.18 14.86 -3.05
N THR A 138 2.35 14.71 -2.43
CA THR A 138 3.10 15.81 -1.81
C THR A 138 4.47 16.03 -2.43
N ASN A 139 4.72 15.46 -3.61
CA ASN A 139 5.98 15.63 -4.36
C ASN A 139 7.24 15.20 -3.56
N GLY A 140 7.17 14.08 -2.85
CA GLY A 140 8.31 13.45 -2.17
C GLY A 140 8.19 13.30 -0.65
N GLY A 141 7.01 13.53 -0.08
CA GLY A 141 6.74 13.42 1.36
C GLY A 141 6.18 14.72 1.95
N VAL A 142 5.80 14.73 3.23
CA VAL A 142 5.32 15.94 3.91
C VAL A 142 6.46 16.65 4.62
N ASP A 143 6.38 17.98 4.73
CA ASP A 143 7.35 18.74 5.55
C ASP A 143 7.25 18.34 7.02
N ARG A 144 6.02 18.12 7.50
CA ARG A 144 5.71 17.81 8.89
C ARG A 144 4.66 16.71 8.98
N SER A 145 4.91 15.70 9.79
CA SER A 145 3.91 14.71 10.19
C SER A 145 3.77 14.72 11.72
N VAL A 146 2.55 14.46 12.20
CA VAL A 146 2.26 14.39 13.63
C VAL A 146 1.43 13.14 13.90
N GLU A 147 1.93 12.27 14.77
CA GLU A 147 1.27 11.02 15.15
C GLU A 147 0.75 11.12 16.58
N CYS A 148 -0.54 10.84 16.79
CA CYS A 148 -1.22 11.09 18.07
C CYS A 148 -1.91 9.86 18.68
N THR A 149 -1.91 8.71 18.00
CA THR A 149 -2.60 7.48 18.42
C THR A 149 -1.72 6.60 19.31
N GLY A 150 -0.40 6.61 19.11
CA GLY A 150 0.52 5.73 19.81
C GLY A 150 0.71 4.36 19.14
N HIS A 151 0.02 4.09 18.03
CA HIS A 151 0.15 2.83 17.32
C HIS A 151 1.49 2.76 16.58
N ILE A 152 2.23 1.66 16.75
CA ILE A 152 3.63 1.60 16.28
C ILE A 152 3.74 1.73 14.76
N ASP A 153 2.84 1.10 14.01
CA ASP A 153 2.85 1.19 12.53
C ASP A 153 2.49 2.61 12.06
N ALA A 154 1.63 3.32 12.80
CA ALA A 154 1.29 4.71 12.49
C ALA A 154 2.47 5.65 12.77
N MET A 155 3.23 5.38 13.84
CA MET A 155 4.46 6.10 14.14
C MET A 155 5.53 5.91 13.06
N ILE A 156 5.74 4.68 12.60
CA ILE A 156 6.68 4.37 11.51
C ILE A 156 6.22 5.07 10.23
N SER A 157 4.95 4.93 9.87
CA SER A 157 4.38 5.59 8.69
C SER A 157 4.55 7.11 8.74
N ALA A 158 4.30 7.74 9.90
CA ALA A 158 4.50 9.16 10.09
C ALA A 158 5.96 9.58 9.86
N PHE A 159 6.94 8.78 10.30
CA PHE A 159 8.35 9.04 10.03
C PHE A 159 8.74 8.78 8.58
N GLU A 160 8.20 7.74 7.96
CA GLU A 160 8.57 7.35 6.61
C GLU A 160 7.93 8.20 5.51
N CYS A 161 6.89 8.96 5.84
CA CYS A 161 6.21 9.82 4.89
C CYS A 161 6.75 11.27 4.83
N VAL A 162 7.76 11.64 5.63
CA VAL A 162 8.33 13.00 5.60
C VAL A 162 9.41 13.14 4.53
N HIS A 163 9.64 14.38 4.06
CA HIS A 163 10.67 14.68 3.08
C HIS A 163 12.09 14.34 3.54
N ASP A 164 12.88 13.82 2.61
CA ASP A 164 14.34 13.76 2.74
C ASP A 164 14.91 15.19 2.81
N GLY A 165 15.97 15.40 3.61
CA GLY A 165 16.60 16.71 3.82
C GLY A 165 16.03 17.51 4.99
N TRP A 166 14.71 17.77 5.00
CA TRP A 166 14.10 18.74 5.94
C TRP A 166 12.80 18.29 6.63
N GLY A 167 12.31 17.09 6.31
CA GLY A 167 11.08 16.55 6.87
C GLY A 167 11.20 16.28 8.36
N VAL A 168 10.15 16.60 9.13
CA VAL A 168 10.12 16.36 10.59
C VAL A 168 8.87 15.58 10.96
N ALA A 169 9.05 14.42 11.58
CA ALA A 169 7.97 13.65 12.19
C ALA A 169 7.95 13.89 13.70
N VAL A 170 6.77 14.21 14.24
CA VAL A 170 6.55 14.43 15.67
C VAL A 170 5.63 13.33 16.22
N LEU A 171 6.17 12.47 17.07
CA LEU A 171 5.42 11.43 17.76
C LEU A 171 4.91 11.98 19.11
N VAL A 172 3.59 12.04 19.24
CA VAL A 172 2.85 12.53 20.42
C VAL A 172 2.16 11.38 21.14
N GLY A 173 1.63 10.41 20.38
CA GLY A 173 0.93 9.26 20.92
C GLY A 173 1.81 8.41 21.84
N VAL A 174 1.20 7.77 22.85
CA VAL A 174 1.93 6.92 23.80
C VAL A 174 1.87 5.47 23.33
N PRO A 175 3.01 4.84 22.98
CA PRO A 175 3.01 3.45 22.52
C PRO A 175 2.81 2.46 23.68
N HIS A 176 2.40 1.23 23.33
CA HIS A 176 2.39 0.12 24.28
C HIS A 176 3.82 -0.14 24.80
N LYS A 177 3.95 -0.55 26.08
CA LYS A 177 5.25 -0.70 26.76
C LYS A 177 6.25 -1.63 26.03
N ASP A 178 5.75 -2.60 25.27
CA ASP A 178 6.54 -3.60 24.56
C ASP A 178 6.70 -3.28 23.05
N ALA A 179 6.20 -2.12 22.60
CA ALA A 179 6.30 -1.71 21.20
C ALA A 179 7.75 -1.39 20.81
N VAL A 180 8.13 -1.77 19.59
CA VAL A 180 9.48 -1.55 19.06
C VAL A 180 9.39 -0.74 17.78
N PHE A 181 9.95 0.47 17.79
CA PHE A 181 10.07 1.29 16.60
C PHE A 181 11.28 0.83 15.78
N LYS A 182 11.06 0.40 14.54
CA LYS A 182 12.12 -0.03 13.62
C LYS A 182 12.01 0.77 12.34
N THR A 183 13.13 1.24 11.84
CA THR A 183 13.18 1.97 10.57
C THR A 183 14.53 1.72 9.89
N HIS A 184 14.57 1.90 8.57
CA HIS A 184 15.80 1.70 7.80
C HIS A 184 16.82 2.82 8.12
N PRO A 185 18.12 2.52 8.32
CA PRO A 185 19.12 3.55 8.65
C PRO A 185 19.20 4.70 7.65
N MET A 186 18.89 4.44 6.38
CA MET A 186 18.86 5.46 5.33
C MET A 186 17.83 6.57 5.61
N ASN A 187 16.75 6.29 6.35
CA ASN A 187 15.77 7.31 6.69
C ASN A 187 16.38 8.41 7.58
N LEU A 188 17.39 8.08 8.39
CA LEU A 188 18.16 9.07 9.17
C LEU A 188 19.27 9.72 8.34
N LEU A 189 19.95 8.93 7.50
CA LEU A 189 21.04 9.43 6.64
C LEU A 189 20.54 10.36 5.52
N ASN A 190 19.28 10.22 5.11
CA ASN A 190 18.58 11.16 4.24
C ASN A 190 18.07 12.40 5.00
N GLU A 191 18.62 12.68 6.19
CA GLU A 191 18.38 13.90 6.97
C GLU A 191 16.91 14.12 7.41
N ARG A 192 16.10 13.06 7.48
CA ARG A 192 14.79 13.15 8.11
C ARG A 192 14.95 13.31 9.61
N THR A 193 14.10 14.13 10.22
CA THR A 193 14.12 14.39 11.65
C THR A 193 12.97 13.68 12.36
N LEU A 194 13.28 12.77 13.28
CA LEU A 194 12.30 12.17 14.19
C LEU A 194 12.33 12.88 15.55
N LYS A 195 11.18 13.37 16.03
CA LYS A 195 11.06 13.99 17.36
C LYS A 195 9.95 13.32 18.16
N GLY A 196 10.23 12.99 19.41
CA GLY A 196 9.20 12.81 20.41
C GLY A 196 8.78 14.15 21.02
N THR A 197 7.60 14.21 21.62
CA THR A 197 7.21 15.33 22.47
C THR A 197 6.46 14.86 23.70
N PHE A 198 6.71 15.52 24.82
CA PHE A 198 5.94 15.37 26.04
C PHE A 198 5.34 16.74 26.37
N PHE A 199 4.01 16.80 26.53
CA PHE A 199 3.28 18.07 26.72
C PHE A 199 3.52 19.12 25.61
N GLY A 200 3.78 18.70 24.36
CA GLY A 200 4.07 19.64 23.26
C GLY A 200 5.39 20.40 23.44
N ASN A 201 6.29 19.91 24.29
CA ASN A 201 7.54 20.55 24.73
C ASN A 201 7.32 21.87 25.49
N TYR A 202 6.12 22.10 26.00
CA TYR A 202 5.85 23.22 26.89
C TYR A 202 6.46 22.98 28.28
N LYS A 203 7.03 24.03 28.85
CA LYS A 203 7.37 24.13 30.27
C LYS A 203 6.11 24.62 31.00
N PRO A 204 5.41 23.77 31.77
CA PRO A 204 4.06 24.10 32.24
C PRO A 204 3.95 25.42 33.01
N ARG A 205 4.92 25.71 33.88
CA ARG A 205 4.89 26.92 34.72
C ARG A 205 5.14 28.21 33.94
N SER A 206 6.00 28.20 32.94
CA SER A 206 6.36 29.41 32.19
C SER A 206 5.51 29.58 30.94
N ASP A 207 5.09 28.49 30.29
CA ASP A 207 4.55 28.56 28.94
C ASP A 207 3.02 28.42 28.89
N LEU A 208 2.40 27.64 29.80
CA LEU A 208 0.93 27.50 29.83
C LEU A 208 0.19 28.82 30.03
N PRO A 209 0.65 29.79 30.85
CA PRO A 209 -0.01 31.09 30.95
C PRO A 209 -0.19 31.76 29.57
N SER A 210 0.81 31.69 28.70
CA SER A 210 0.72 32.24 27.33
C SER A 210 -0.28 31.49 26.45
N VAL A 211 -0.46 30.19 26.65
CA VAL A 211 -1.46 29.39 25.93
C VAL A 211 -2.86 29.76 26.38
N VAL A 212 -3.06 29.99 27.68
CA VAL A 212 -4.33 30.47 28.24
C VAL A 212 -4.64 31.87 27.74
N GLU A 213 -3.66 32.77 27.69
CA GLU A 213 -3.82 34.11 27.11
C GLU A 213 -4.30 34.05 25.66
N LYS A 214 -3.70 33.18 24.83
CA LYS A 214 -4.15 32.95 23.44
C LYS A 214 -5.58 32.42 23.34
N TYR A 215 -5.98 31.57 24.27
CA TYR A 215 -7.38 31.13 24.36
C TYR A 215 -8.30 32.29 24.74
N MET A 216 -7.94 33.09 25.75
CA MET A 216 -8.72 34.26 26.19
C MET A 216 -8.79 35.35 25.11
N SER A 217 -7.74 35.52 24.29
CA SER A 217 -7.71 36.43 23.14
C SER A 217 -8.44 35.89 21.90
N LYS A 218 -8.97 34.66 21.98
CA LYS A 218 -9.62 33.92 20.86
C LYS A 218 -8.69 33.58 19.70
N GLU A 219 -7.38 33.63 19.90
CA GLU A 219 -6.40 33.07 18.95
C GLU A 219 -6.39 31.54 18.96
N LEU A 220 -6.82 30.92 20.07
CA LEU A 220 -6.97 29.48 20.19
C LEU A 220 -8.43 29.09 20.46
N GLU A 221 -9.05 28.40 19.51
CA GLU A 221 -10.46 27.97 19.60
C GLU A 221 -10.59 26.61 20.30
N VAL A 222 -10.41 26.57 21.62
CA VAL A 222 -10.49 25.33 22.42
C VAL A 222 -11.89 24.71 22.42
N GLU A 223 -12.93 25.54 22.26
CA GLU A 223 -14.31 25.13 22.50
C GLU A 223 -14.82 24.14 21.46
N LYS A 224 -14.26 24.17 20.25
CA LYS A 224 -14.60 23.24 19.16
C LYS A 224 -14.26 21.79 19.49
N PHE A 225 -13.34 21.56 20.43
CA PHE A 225 -12.97 20.21 20.87
C PHE A 225 -13.95 19.66 21.93
N ILE A 226 -14.78 20.50 22.55
CA ILE A 226 -15.75 20.07 23.56
C ILE A 226 -17.01 19.58 22.85
N THR A 227 -17.18 18.26 22.81
CA THR A 227 -18.33 17.62 22.15
C THR A 227 -19.43 17.24 23.13
N HIS A 228 -19.07 16.96 24.37
CA HIS A 228 -20.00 16.52 25.40
C HIS A 228 -19.70 17.24 26.70
N THR A 229 -20.72 17.41 27.53
CA THR A 229 -20.60 17.89 28.91
C THR A 229 -21.55 17.08 29.75
N VAL A 230 -21.05 16.48 30.83
CA VAL A 230 -21.86 15.69 31.76
C VAL A 230 -21.57 16.12 33.20
N PRO A 231 -22.56 16.05 34.09
CA PRO A 231 -22.31 16.22 35.52
C PRO A 231 -21.48 15.05 36.06
N PHE A 232 -20.73 15.28 37.13
CA PHE A 232 -19.91 14.24 37.78
C PHE A 232 -20.72 13.00 38.19
N SER A 233 -21.99 13.19 38.59
CA SER A 233 -22.94 12.11 38.89
C SER A 233 -23.15 11.12 37.73
N GLU A 234 -22.91 11.56 36.50
CA GLU A 234 -23.07 10.77 35.28
C GLU A 234 -21.73 10.46 34.58
N ILE A 235 -20.61 10.47 35.31
CA ILE A 235 -19.26 10.24 34.75
C ILE A 235 -19.16 8.96 33.90
N ASN A 236 -19.93 7.92 34.21
CA ASN A 236 -19.96 6.68 33.42
C ASN A 236 -20.44 6.90 31.98
N LYS A 237 -21.34 7.86 31.71
CA LYS A 237 -21.75 8.20 30.34
C LYS A 237 -20.57 8.73 29.52
N ALA A 238 -19.63 9.45 30.14
CA ALA A 238 -18.43 9.92 29.45
C ALA A 238 -17.54 8.75 28.96
N PHE A 239 -17.44 7.68 29.76
CA PHE A 239 -16.73 6.45 29.34
C PHE A 239 -17.47 5.73 28.21
N GLU A 240 -18.80 5.70 28.23
CA GLU A 240 -19.60 5.13 27.14
C GLU A 240 -19.38 5.89 25.82
N TYR A 241 -19.40 7.22 25.84
CA TYR A 241 -19.09 8.05 24.67
C TYR A 241 -17.69 7.73 24.12
N MET A 242 -16.69 7.63 24.98
CA MET A 242 -15.32 7.26 24.59
C MET A 242 -15.26 5.89 23.91
N LEU A 243 -15.90 4.86 24.49
CA LEU A 243 -15.89 3.50 23.93
C LEU A 243 -16.63 3.38 22.60
N ARG A 244 -17.67 4.20 22.39
CA ARG A 244 -18.38 4.29 21.11
C ARG A 244 -17.66 5.13 20.06
N GLY A 245 -16.59 5.84 20.45
CA GLY A 245 -15.93 6.82 19.58
C GLY A 245 -16.80 8.06 19.31
N GLU A 246 -17.76 8.33 20.19
CA GLU A 246 -18.66 9.48 20.11
C GLU A 246 -18.00 10.68 20.81
N GLY A 247 -17.53 11.65 20.03
CA GLY A 247 -16.99 12.92 20.53
C GLY A 247 -15.46 13.00 20.66
N LEU A 248 -14.95 14.22 20.86
CA LEU A 248 -13.53 14.56 20.93
C LEU A 248 -13.06 14.74 22.38
N ARG A 249 -13.74 15.63 23.13
CA ARG A 249 -13.57 15.82 24.57
C ARG A 249 -14.92 15.91 25.26
N CYS A 250 -14.97 15.35 26.45
CA CYS A 250 -16.10 15.45 27.37
C CYS A 250 -15.67 16.25 28.60
N ILE A 251 -16.38 17.34 28.91
CA ILE A 251 -16.18 18.09 30.16
C ILE A 251 -16.99 17.43 31.26
N ILE A 252 -16.36 17.21 32.42
CA ILE A 252 -17.04 16.78 33.64
C ILE A 252 -17.28 18.01 34.51
N ARG A 253 -18.55 18.35 34.77
CA ARG A 253 -18.91 19.42 35.69
C ARG A 253 -18.96 18.88 37.12
N MET A 254 -18.24 19.53 38.02
CA MET A 254 -18.14 19.13 39.43
C MET A 254 -19.33 19.63 40.26
N GLU A 255 -20.03 20.66 39.79
CA GLU A 255 -21.27 21.20 40.38
C GLU A 255 -22.47 20.81 39.48
N GLU A 256 -23.66 20.63 40.08
CA GLU A 256 -24.91 20.24 39.38
C GLU A 256 -25.31 21.23 38.27
#